data_AF-A0A7V0QMR4-F1
#
_entry.id   AF-A0A7V0QMR4-F1
#
_cell.length_a   1.000
_cell.length_b   1.000
_cell.length_c   1.000
_cell.angle_alpha   90.00
_cell.angle_beta   90.00
_cell.angle_gamma   90.00
#
_symmetry.space_group_name_H-M   'P 1'
#
loop_
_entity.id
_entity.type
_entity.pdbx_description
1 polymer ?
#
loop_
_entity_poly.entity_id
_entity_poly.type
_entity_poly.pdbx_seq_one_letter_code
_entity_poly.pdbx_strand_id
1 'polypeptide(L)'
;MREYVRALGQLRALARDWLVFGRMLPPGEVESLGIRFPAELADGGVQEVHLPAVLLGAYRSPDGRVGLFAANTSRGPVRFRWRFVPADWGLKPGKVYLLVRHFLPGGADQPPPDEIAGEIVVVDPEAELALPELELAGRDSLKSPLWLELVEEG
;
A
#
# COMPACT_ATOMS: atom_id res chain seq x y z
N MET A 1 -21.81 2.31 -11.12
CA MET A 1 -21.61 3.49 -10.22
C MET A 1 -21.99 3.19 -8.77
N ARG A 2 -23.21 2.72 -8.46
CA ARG A 2 -23.68 2.48 -7.07
C ARG A 2 -22.82 1.47 -6.28
N GLU A 3 -22.38 0.40 -6.94
CA GLU A 3 -21.52 -0.63 -6.33
C GLU A 3 -20.10 -0.15 -6.07
N TYR A 4 -19.53 0.67 -6.97
CA TYR A 4 -18.23 1.30 -6.78
C TYR A 4 -18.22 2.22 -5.55
N VAL A 5 -19.25 3.05 -5.39
CA VAL A 5 -19.41 3.91 -4.21
C VAL A 5 -19.55 3.08 -2.93
N ARG A 6 -20.25 1.95 -2.98
CA ARG A 6 -20.37 1.02 -1.85
C ARG A 6 -19.02 0.38 -1.48
N ALA A 7 -18.27 -0.10 -2.48
CA ALA A 7 -16.94 -0.70 -2.27
C ALA A 7 -15.96 0.32 -1.69
N LEU A 8 -15.96 1.56 -2.18
CA LEU A 8 -15.17 2.65 -1.59
C LEU A 8 -15.59 2.96 -0.15
N GLY A 9 -16.90 2.92 0.15
CA GLY A 9 -17.40 3.11 1.51
C GLY A 9 -16.92 2.03 2.48
N GLN A 10 -16.90 0.77 2.05
CA GLN A 10 -16.38 -0.36 2.82
C GLN A 10 -14.87 -0.24 3.03
N LEU A 11 -14.11 0.08 1.96
CA LEU A 11 -12.67 0.31 2.05
C LEU A 11 -12.36 1.43 3.04
N ARG A 12 -13.09 2.55 2.97
CA ARG A 12 -12.91 3.68 3.89
C ARG A 12 -13.26 3.32 5.33
N ALA A 13 -14.28 2.49 5.54
CA ALA A 13 -14.65 2.01 6.87
C ALA A 13 -13.57 1.10 7.47
N LEU A 14 -13.01 0.20 6.67
CA LEU A 14 -11.92 -0.69 7.07
C LEU A 14 -10.63 0.08 7.30
N ALA A 15 -10.21 0.91 6.36
CA ALA A 15 -8.99 1.69 6.44
C ALA A 15 -9.09 2.88 7.41
N ARG A 16 -10.25 3.12 8.04
CA ARG A 16 -10.50 4.26 8.93
C ARG A 16 -9.47 4.37 10.05
N ASP A 17 -9.16 3.24 10.68
CA ASP A 17 -8.27 3.20 11.83
C ASP A 17 -6.84 3.62 11.48
N TRP A 18 -6.46 3.54 10.20
CA TRP A 18 -5.15 3.95 9.70
C TRP A 18 -5.18 5.32 9.01
N LEU A 19 -6.12 5.56 8.10
CA LEU A 19 -6.14 6.78 7.28
C LEU A 19 -6.73 7.99 8.01
N VAL A 20 -7.57 7.77 9.02
CA VAL A 20 -8.20 8.86 9.79
C VAL A 20 -7.55 9.02 11.15
N PHE A 21 -7.30 7.91 11.84
CA PHE A 21 -6.79 7.92 13.22
C PHE A 21 -5.35 7.45 13.35
N GLY A 22 -4.80 6.88 12.29
CA GLY A 22 -3.46 6.34 12.32
C GLY A 22 -2.39 7.41 12.19
N ARG A 23 -1.19 7.06 12.64
CA ARG A 23 0.01 7.85 12.45
C ARG A 23 0.70 7.41 11.16
N MET A 24 0.99 8.35 10.27
CA MET A 24 1.82 8.08 9.10
C MET A 24 3.24 7.68 9.53
N LEU A 25 3.74 6.58 8.97
CA LEU A 25 5.09 6.08 9.15
C LEU A 25 5.98 6.54 7.99
N PRO A 26 7.32 6.46 8.13
CA PRO A 26 8.22 6.61 6.98
C PRO A 26 7.78 5.66 5.85
N PRO A 27 7.64 6.14 4.61
CA PRO A 27 7.25 5.28 3.50
C PRO A 27 8.35 4.26 3.24
N GLY A 28 7.96 3.04 2.87
CA GLY A 28 8.91 2.05 2.35
C GLY A 28 9.50 2.52 1.02
N GLU A 29 10.70 2.05 0.70
CA GLU A 29 11.28 2.22 -0.61
C GLU A 29 10.52 1.39 -1.63
N VAL A 30 10.23 1.97 -2.79
CA VAL A 30 9.52 1.31 -3.87
C VAL A 30 10.42 1.24 -5.09
N GLU A 31 10.73 0.03 -5.51
CA GLU A 31 11.32 -0.23 -6.81
C GLU A 31 10.19 -0.43 -7.82
N SER A 32 9.94 0.60 -8.62
CA SER A 32 8.96 0.55 -9.72
C SER A 32 9.46 1.33 -10.93
N LEU A 33 8.83 1.09 -12.09
CA LEU A 33 9.06 1.88 -13.29
C LEU A 33 8.83 3.37 -13.00
N GLY A 34 9.77 4.23 -13.42
CA GLY A 34 9.52 5.68 -13.42
C GLY A 34 8.53 6.04 -14.53
N ILE A 35 7.49 6.79 -14.19
CA ILE A 35 6.54 7.35 -15.15
C ILE A 35 6.76 8.85 -15.32
N ARG A 36 6.50 9.31 -16.55
CA ARG A 36 6.53 10.73 -16.92
C ARG A 36 5.13 11.15 -17.31
N PHE A 37 4.71 12.31 -16.84
CA PHE A 37 3.48 12.93 -17.32
C PHE A 37 3.60 14.45 -17.26
N PRO A 38 2.89 15.17 -18.16
CA PRO A 38 2.79 16.61 -18.08
C PRO A 38 1.93 16.99 -16.86
N ALA A 39 2.50 17.79 -15.96
CA ALA A 39 1.78 18.43 -14.87
C ALA A 39 1.61 19.92 -15.17
N GLU A 40 0.41 20.43 -14.92
CA GLU A 40 0.12 21.86 -14.99
C GLU A 40 0.54 22.52 -13.66
N LEU A 41 1.35 23.55 -13.76
CA LEU A 41 1.83 24.35 -12.64
C LEU A 41 0.82 25.45 -12.31
N ALA A 42 0.94 26.02 -11.11
CA ALA A 42 0.01 27.04 -10.63
C ALA A 42 0.02 28.33 -11.47
N ASP A 43 1.08 28.57 -12.25
CA ASP A 43 1.22 29.69 -13.18
C ASP A 43 0.71 29.38 -14.61
N GLY A 44 0.13 28.19 -14.82
CA GLY A 44 -0.34 27.72 -16.13
C GLY A 44 0.77 27.13 -17.02
N GLY A 45 2.01 27.04 -16.52
CA GLY A 45 3.09 26.32 -17.20
C GLY A 45 2.85 24.82 -17.20
N VAL A 46 3.41 24.11 -18.20
CA VAL A 46 3.41 22.64 -18.23
C VAL A 46 4.84 22.14 -18.01
N GLN A 47 5.02 21.29 -17.01
CA GLN A 47 6.30 20.65 -16.71
C GLN A 47 6.17 19.13 -16.80
N GLU A 48 7.18 18.47 -17.38
CA GLU A 48 7.29 17.02 -17.30
C GLU A 48 7.72 16.64 -15.89
N VAL A 49 6.84 15.93 -15.17
CA VAL A 49 7.11 15.43 -13.82
C VAL A 49 7.41 13.94 -13.88
N HIS A 50 8.41 13.55 -13.09
CA HIS A 50 8.84 12.17 -12.94
C HIS A 50 8.36 11.65 -11.58
N LEU A 51 7.53 10.62 -11.58
CA LEU A 51 7.08 9.93 -10.37
C LEU A 51 7.30 8.43 -10.51
N PRO A 52 7.43 7.68 -9.40
CA PRO A 52 7.32 6.23 -9.46
C PRO A 52 5.92 5.82 -9.94
N ALA A 53 5.85 4.73 -10.70
CA ALA A 53 4.60 4.13 -11.14
C ALA A 53 3.75 3.63 -9.97
N VAL A 54 4.37 3.36 -8.82
CA VAL A 54 3.69 2.97 -7.60
C VAL A 54 4.03 3.95 -6.48
N LEU A 55 3.00 4.49 -5.84
CA LEU A 55 3.13 5.28 -4.61
C LEU A 55 2.77 4.39 -3.43
N LEU A 56 3.62 4.35 -2.41
CA LEU A 56 3.40 3.57 -1.18
C LEU A 56 3.31 4.50 0.02
N GLY A 57 2.29 4.31 0.86
CA GLY A 57 2.15 4.92 2.17
C GLY A 57 2.06 3.85 3.25
N ALA A 58 2.65 4.12 4.42
CA ALA A 58 2.57 3.25 5.59
C ALA A 58 1.97 4.00 6.78
N TYR A 59 1.14 3.32 7.55
CA TYR A 59 0.39 3.90 8.66
C TYR A 59 0.36 2.94 9.84
N ARG A 60 0.40 3.47 11.05
CA ARG A 60 0.16 2.72 12.28
C ARG A 60 -1.20 3.08 12.85
N SER A 61 -2.06 2.10 13.05
CA SER A 61 -3.36 2.28 13.72
C SER A 61 -3.19 2.48 15.24
N PRO A 62 -4.21 3.01 15.94
CA PRO A 62 -4.17 3.21 17.39
C PRO A 62 -3.91 1.93 18.22
N ASP A 63 -4.30 0.77 17.70
CA ASP A 63 -4.07 -0.53 18.34
C ASP A 63 -2.70 -1.16 17.98
N GLY A 64 -1.87 -0.44 17.24
CA GLY A 64 -0.49 -0.82 16.93
C GLY A 64 -0.29 -1.62 15.65
N ARG A 65 -1.36 -1.98 14.92
CA ARG A 65 -1.23 -2.67 13.62
C ARG A 65 -0.64 -1.73 12.56
N VAL A 66 0.08 -2.29 11.59
CA VAL A 66 0.66 -1.50 10.49
C VAL A 66 -0.12 -1.77 9.21
N GLY A 67 -0.57 -0.70 8.57
CA GLY A 67 -1.31 -0.72 7.33
C GLY A 67 -0.50 -0.08 6.21
N LEU A 68 -0.48 -0.71 5.05
CA LEU A 68 0.16 -0.18 3.85
C LEU A 68 -0.85 0.10 2.77
N PHE A 69 -0.62 1.17 2.04
CA PHE A 69 -1.42 1.60 0.92
C PHE A 69 -0.52 1.82 -0.29
N ALA A 70 -0.65 0.98 -1.31
CA ALA A 70 0.06 1.15 -2.58
C ALA A 70 -0.93 1.56 -3.68
N ALA A 71 -0.58 2.53 -4.52
CA ALA A 71 -1.41 2.97 -5.64
C ALA A 71 -0.61 3.01 -6.94
N ASN A 72 -1.14 2.39 -8.00
CA ASN A 72 -0.56 2.47 -9.35
C ASN A 72 -0.99 3.77 -10.04
N THR A 73 -0.03 4.59 -10.44
CA THR A 73 -0.22 5.88 -11.12
C THR A 73 -0.09 5.78 -12.65
N SER A 74 0.34 4.61 -13.16
CA SER A 74 0.46 4.32 -14.58
C SER A 74 -0.85 3.79 -15.18
N ARG A 75 -1.00 3.83 -16.50
CA ARG A 75 -2.19 3.28 -17.18
C ARG A 75 -2.20 1.75 -17.28
N GLY A 76 -1.02 1.13 -17.22
CA GLY A 76 -0.85 -0.31 -17.38
C GLY A 76 -0.66 -1.02 -16.04
N PRO A 77 -0.73 -2.36 -16.01
CA PRO A 77 -0.31 -3.10 -14.84
C PRO A 77 1.19 -2.88 -14.57
N VAL A 78 1.55 -2.79 -13.28
CA VAL A 78 2.93 -2.56 -12.85
C VAL A 78 3.29 -3.56 -11.77
N ARG A 79 4.43 -4.22 -11.96
CA ARG A 79 5.09 -4.97 -10.91
C ARG A 79 6.01 -4.08 -10.12
N PHE A 80 6.03 -4.25 -8.81
CA PHE A 80 6.90 -3.50 -7.93
C PHE A 80 7.43 -4.39 -6.81
N ARG A 81 8.62 -4.04 -6.34
CA ARG A 81 9.18 -4.54 -5.08
C ARG A 81 9.23 -3.40 -4.11
N TRP A 82 9.19 -3.73 -2.83
CA TRP A 82 9.29 -2.73 -1.79
C TRP A 82 10.10 -3.23 -0.62
N ARG A 83 10.75 -2.27 0.02
CA ARG A 83 11.72 -2.50 1.10
C ARG A 83 11.46 -1.51 2.23
N PHE A 84 11.70 -1.90 3.47
CA PHE A 84 11.53 -1.04 4.63
C PHE A 84 12.42 -1.46 5.78
N VAL A 85 12.69 -0.53 6.70
CA VAL A 85 13.40 -0.82 7.96
C VAL A 85 12.35 -1.06 9.06
N PRO A 86 12.30 -2.27 9.67
CA PRO A 86 11.29 -2.59 10.68
C PRO A 86 11.28 -1.64 11.89
N ALA A 87 12.44 -1.14 12.32
CA ALA A 87 12.58 -0.18 13.42
C ALA A 87 11.87 1.15 13.12
N ASP A 88 11.95 1.65 11.88
CA ASP A 88 11.22 2.85 11.44
C ASP A 88 9.71 2.68 11.57
N TRP A 89 9.26 1.44 11.45
CA TRP A 89 7.87 1.06 11.59
C TRP A 89 7.56 0.55 12.98
N GLY A 90 8.51 0.59 13.93
CA GLY A 90 8.40 0.13 15.31
C GLY A 90 7.97 -1.34 15.45
N LEU A 91 8.42 -2.20 14.53
CA LEU A 91 8.28 -3.64 14.65
C LEU A 91 9.40 -4.18 15.57
N LYS A 92 9.07 -5.22 16.36
CA LYS A 92 9.97 -5.72 17.40
C LYS A 92 10.84 -6.87 16.87
N PRO A 93 12.12 -6.95 17.28
CA PRO A 93 12.95 -8.10 16.97
C PRO A 93 12.40 -9.39 17.61
N GLY A 94 12.61 -10.51 16.94
CA GLY A 94 12.17 -11.84 17.35
C GLY A 94 10.67 -12.08 17.19
N LYS A 95 9.91 -11.13 16.63
CA LYS A 95 8.48 -11.27 16.36
C LYS A 95 8.20 -11.66 14.92
N VAL A 96 7.17 -12.48 14.77
CA VAL A 96 6.59 -12.83 13.47
C VAL A 96 5.43 -11.88 13.21
N TYR A 97 5.38 -11.33 12.00
CA TYR A 97 4.30 -10.51 11.53
C TYR A 97 3.67 -11.16 10.31
N LEU A 98 2.35 -11.30 10.33
CA LEU A 98 1.59 -11.86 9.23
C LEU A 98 1.13 -10.74 8.29
N LEU A 99 1.26 -10.98 6.99
CA LEU A 99 0.66 -10.16 5.94
C LEU A 99 -0.78 -10.64 5.70
N VAL A 100 -1.78 -9.94 6.23
CA VAL A 100 -3.10 -10.58 6.42
C VAL A 100 -4.09 -10.31 5.28
N ARG A 101 -4.06 -9.15 4.62
CA ARG A 101 -5.19 -8.76 3.74
C ARG A 101 -4.77 -8.02 2.49
N HIS A 102 -5.49 -8.30 1.41
CA HIS A 102 -5.49 -7.54 0.16
C HIS A 102 -6.89 -6.94 -0.11
N PHE A 103 -7.00 -5.61 -0.23
CA PHE A 103 -8.24 -5.00 -0.72
C PHE A 103 -8.04 -4.34 -2.08
N LEU A 104 -8.76 -4.83 -3.09
CA LEU A 104 -8.98 -4.16 -4.37
C LEU A 104 -10.38 -3.54 -4.35
N PRO A 105 -10.55 -2.23 -4.60
CA PRO A 105 -11.88 -1.66 -4.76
C PRO A 105 -12.52 -2.02 -6.11
N GLY A 106 -12.72 -3.31 -6.41
CA GLY A 106 -13.28 -3.80 -7.68
C GLY A 106 -14.52 -4.69 -7.51
N GLY A 107 -15.72 -4.10 -7.58
CA GLY A 107 -16.99 -4.79 -7.89
C GLY A 107 -17.61 -5.62 -6.75
N ALA A 108 -18.92 -5.50 -6.56
CA ALA A 108 -19.70 -6.24 -5.55
C ALA A 108 -19.69 -7.78 -5.72
N ASP A 109 -19.07 -8.27 -6.80
CA ASP A 109 -19.09 -9.67 -7.24
C ASP A 109 -17.74 -10.38 -7.02
N GLN A 110 -16.77 -9.77 -6.35
CA GLN A 110 -15.52 -10.45 -6.02
C GLN A 110 -15.56 -11.07 -4.62
N PRO A 111 -14.97 -12.27 -4.46
CA PRO A 111 -14.80 -12.88 -3.15
C PRO A 111 -14.04 -11.93 -2.20
N PRO A 112 -14.18 -12.11 -0.87
CA PRO A 112 -13.42 -11.36 0.11
C PRO A 112 -11.91 -11.43 -0.17
N PRO A 113 -11.11 -10.51 0.41
CA PRO A 113 -9.65 -10.52 0.29
C PRO A 113 -9.07 -11.92 0.29
N ASP A 114 -8.29 -12.27 -0.73
CA ASP A 114 -7.37 -13.38 -0.58
C ASP A 114 -6.34 -12.97 0.47
N GLU A 115 -6.17 -13.80 1.49
CA GLU A 115 -5.05 -13.68 2.43
C GLU A 115 -3.78 -13.92 1.64
N ILE A 116 -2.93 -12.90 1.50
CA ILE A 116 -1.60 -13.09 0.95
C ILE A 116 -0.77 -13.70 2.07
N ALA A 117 -0.78 -15.03 2.17
CA ALA A 117 0.04 -15.73 3.16
C ALA A 117 1.52 -15.34 2.99
N GLY A 118 1.98 -14.47 3.87
CA GLY A 118 3.34 -13.98 3.92
C GLY A 118 3.73 -13.76 5.37
N GLU A 119 4.82 -14.39 5.78
CA GLU A 119 5.38 -14.26 7.12
C GLU A 119 6.61 -13.37 7.07
N ILE A 120 6.66 -12.36 7.93
CA ILE A 120 7.82 -11.51 8.13
C ILE A 120 8.37 -11.80 9.52
N VAL A 121 9.55 -12.42 9.58
CA VAL A 121 10.28 -12.59 10.83
C VAL A 121 11.29 -11.46 10.96
N VAL A 122 11.12 -10.60 11.96
CA VAL A 122 12.07 -9.52 12.23
C VAL A 122 13.23 -10.09 13.04
N VAL A 123 14.35 -10.39 12.38
CA VAL A 123 15.56 -10.89 13.05
C VAL A 123 16.46 -9.73 13.48
N ASP A 124 16.64 -8.76 12.59
CA ASP A 124 17.36 -7.50 12.83
C ASP A 124 16.40 -6.35 12.49
N PRO A 125 16.03 -5.50 13.47
CA PRO A 125 15.06 -4.44 13.25
C PRO A 125 15.65 -3.26 12.46
N GLU A 126 16.97 -3.15 12.37
CA GLU A 126 17.67 -2.11 11.60
C GLU A 126 17.98 -2.57 10.17
N ALA A 127 17.89 -3.88 9.91
CA ALA A 127 18.08 -4.43 8.58
C ALA A 127 16.89 -4.10 7.69
N GLU A 128 17.20 -3.64 6.48
CA GLU A 128 16.19 -3.44 5.46
C GLU A 128 15.62 -4.79 5.00
N LEU A 129 14.30 -4.93 5.09
CA LEU A 129 13.58 -6.13 4.68
C LEU A 129 12.92 -5.92 3.33
N ALA A 130 13.16 -6.83 2.40
CA ALA A 130 12.52 -6.87 1.09
C ALA A 130 11.33 -7.81 1.10
N LEU A 131 10.22 -7.36 0.52
CA LEU A 131 8.99 -8.12 0.44
C LEU A 131 8.71 -8.65 -0.97
N PRO A 132 7.83 -9.66 -1.10
CA PRO A 132 7.57 -10.29 -2.39
C PRO A 132 7.16 -9.25 -3.44
N GLU A 133 7.52 -9.55 -4.68
CA GLU A 133 7.08 -8.76 -5.83
C GLU A 133 5.56 -8.85 -5.97
N LEU A 134 4.91 -7.69 -6.12
CA LEU A 134 3.46 -7.58 -6.25
C LEU A 134 3.12 -6.91 -7.58
N GLU A 135 1.95 -7.23 -8.13
CA GLU A 135 1.42 -6.63 -9.35
C GLU A 135 0.18 -5.79 -9.04
N LEU A 136 0.18 -4.52 -9.44
CA LEU A 136 -0.98 -3.63 -9.36
C LEU A 136 -1.56 -3.42 -10.75
N ALA A 137 -2.89 -3.47 -10.85
CA ALA A 137 -3.58 -3.06 -12.08
C ALA A 137 -3.34 -1.57 -12.37
N GLY A 138 -3.47 -1.17 -13.63
CA GLY A 138 -3.33 0.23 -14.04
C GLY A 138 -4.36 1.15 -13.39
N ARG A 139 -4.04 2.43 -13.25
CA ARG A 139 -4.81 3.47 -12.54
C ARG A 139 -6.27 3.63 -12.97
N ASP A 140 -6.56 3.30 -14.24
CA ASP A 140 -7.90 3.37 -14.82
C ASP A 140 -8.74 2.13 -14.43
N SER A 141 -8.11 1.17 -13.74
CA SER A 141 -8.75 0.02 -13.12
C SER A 141 -9.29 0.38 -11.75
N LEU A 142 -10.46 -0.15 -11.44
CA LEU A 142 -11.02 -0.17 -10.09
C LEU A 142 -10.12 -0.96 -9.10
N LYS A 143 -9.11 -1.69 -9.59
CA LYS A 143 -8.18 -2.53 -8.82
C LYS A 143 -6.87 -1.80 -8.43
N SER A 144 -6.87 -0.46 -8.34
CA SER A 144 -5.63 0.32 -8.29
C SER A 144 -4.98 0.50 -6.92
N PRO A 145 -5.72 0.61 -5.80
CA PRO A 145 -5.09 0.58 -4.50
C PRO A 145 -5.01 -0.83 -3.95
N LEU A 146 -3.83 -1.19 -3.44
CA LEU A 146 -3.55 -2.38 -2.65
C LEU A 146 -3.44 -1.95 -1.19
N TRP A 147 -4.26 -2.56 -0.34
CA TRP A 147 -4.09 -2.49 1.11
C TRP A 147 -3.40 -3.73 1.61
N LEU A 148 -2.41 -3.58 2.50
CA LEU A 148 -1.78 -4.67 3.24
C LEU A 148 -1.80 -4.38 4.74
N GLU A 149 -1.96 -5.41 5.56
CA GLU A 149 -1.98 -5.29 7.03
C GLU A 149 -0.92 -6.23 7.62
N LEU A 150 -0.07 -5.69 8.50
CA LEU A 150 0.89 -6.44 9.30
C LEU A 150 0.37 -6.58 10.73
N VAL A 151 0.23 -7.82 11.18
CA VAL A 151 -0.25 -8.16 12.53
C VAL A 151 0.81 -8.99 13.24
N GLU A 152 1.17 -8.61 14.47
CA GLU A 152 2.08 -9.39 15.31
C GLU A 152 1.42 -10.74 15.65
N GLU A 153 2.11 -11.84 15.36
CA GLU A 153 1.70 -13.18 15.79
C GLU A 153 1.98 -13.37 17.29
N GLY A 154 1.00 -13.93 18.00
CA GLY A 154 0.94 -14.01 19.47
C GLY A 154 1.89 -15.03 20.08
#